data_AF-B1C5V4-F1
#
_entry.id   AF-B1C5V4-F1
#
_cell.length_a   1.000
_cell.length_b   1.000
_cell.length_c   1.000
_cell.angle_alpha   90.00
_cell.angle_beta   90.00
_cell.angle_gamma   90.00
#
_symmetry.space_group_name_H-M   'P 1'
#
loop_
_entity.id
_entity.type
_entity.pdbx_description
1 polymer ?
#
loop_
_entity_poly.entity_id
_entity_poly.type
_entity_poly.pdbx_seq_one_letter_code
_entity_poly.pdbx_strand_id
1 'polypeptide(L)'
;MANSASKVLKIALSEVGYIEKKSNKSLDSKTANKGDKNYTKYNRDMKKIRGAGTLNDYWCANFVSWCFYKAFGKNTGKKVMLGYSNYVPTIYSNFSKAKRISKSPKKGDIIIFGTNSHVGLVYDVKGNYVYTVEGNTSSRDFDSNGGAVCKKKYHKTNSWIKCYCRPKYTVPVSEYPLIRKGSKGSYVKKAQTQLNKKGGYKLKVDGIFGSATLSAVKKFQKKNKLVVDGIVGAKTWSKLYK
;
A
#
# COMPACT_ATOMS: atom_id res chain seq x y z
N MET A 1 12.66 -4.85 8.26
CA MET A 1 11.49 -5.00 7.37
C MET A 1 10.23 -4.24 7.85
N ALA A 2 10.36 -3.12 8.59
CA ALA A 2 9.21 -2.44 9.23
C ALA A 2 8.55 -1.28 8.43
N ASN A 3 8.90 -1.05 7.16
CA ASN A 3 8.57 0.22 6.48
C ASN A 3 7.57 0.13 5.30
N SER A 4 7.13 -1.08 4.93
CA SER A 4 6.29 -1.24 3.71
C SER A 4 4.79 -1.33 4.03
N ALA A 5 4.38 -2.13 5.02
CA ALA A 5 2.98 -2.17 5.46
C ALA A 5 2.51 -0.83 6.05
N SER A 6 3.40 -0.16 6.79
CA SER A 6 3.14 1.17 7.36
C SER A 6 2.80 2.21 6.28
N LYS A 7 3.36 2.11 5.07
CA LYS A 7 3.05 3.03 3.96
C LYS A 7 1.61 2.89 3.48
N VAL A 8 1.14 1.65 3.26
CA VAL A 8 -0.25 1.38 2.87
C VAL A 8 -1.20 1.86 3.96
N LEU A 9 -0.91 1.53 5.22
CA LEU A 9 -1.76 1.92 6.35
C LEU A 9 -1.79 3.43 6.57
N LYS A 10 -0.68 4.16 6.38
CA LYS A 10 -0.67 5.63 6.45
C LYS A 10 -1.58 6.26 5.38
N ILE A 11 -1.53 5.75 4.16
CA ILE A 11 -2.41 6.19 3.07
C ILE A 11 -3.87 5.90 3.40
N ALA A 12 -4.18 4.67 3.83
CA ALA A 12 -5.54 4.29 4.16
C ALA A 12 -6.12 5.12 5.33
N LEU A 13 -5.33 5.33 6.38
CA LEU A 13 -5.73 6.12 7.54
C LEU A 13 -5.89 7.61 7.23
N SER A 14 -5.15 8.17 6.27
CA SER A 14 -5.35 9.57 5.85
C SER A 14 -6.68 9.79 5.12
N GLU A 15 -7.31 8.71 4.64
CA GLU A 15 -8.60 8.76 3.94
C GLU A 15 -9.81 8.65 4.88
N VAL A 16 -9.61 8.42 6.18
CA VAL A 16 -10.72 8.43 7.15
C VAL A 16 -11.49 9.75 7.06
N GLY A 17 -12.82 9.64 6.97
CA GLY A 17 -13.75 10.75 6.74
C GLY A 17 -14.00 11.10 5.26
N TYR A 18 -13.37 10.39 4.31
CA TYR A 18 -13.74 10.48 2.90
C TYR A 18 -15.14 9.92 2.70
N ILE A 19 -16.03 10.67 2.04
CA ILE A 19 -17.37 10.21 1.66
C ILE A 19 -17.51 10.02 0.15
N GLU A 20 -18.35 9.11 -0.30
CA GLU A 20 -18.68 8.97 -1.72
C GLU A 20 -19.44 10.18 -2.27
N LYS A 21 -19.42 10.35 -3.60
CA LYS A 21 -19.92 11.54 -4.27
C LYS A 21 -21.23 11.30 -5.03
N LYS A 22 -21.97 12.38 -5.30
CA LYS A 22 -23.17 12.35 -6.18
C LYS A 22 -22.80 12.18 -7.65
N SER A 23 -21.60 12.59 -8.04
CA SER A 23 -21.09 12.54 -9.41
C SER A 23 -19.55 12.59 -9.42
N ASN A 24 -18.93 12.58 -10.60
CA ASN A 24 -17.48 12.75 -10.75
C ASN A 24 -16.96 14.16 -10.37
N LYS A 25 -17.82 15.09 -9.92
CA LYS A 25 -17.40 16.39 -9.38
C LYS A 25 -16.82 16.25 -7.96
N SER A 26 -15.80 17.03 -7.65
CA SER A 26 -15.18 17.12 -6.30
C SER A 26 -14.69 15.80 -5.70
N LEU A 27 -14.28 14.84 -6.55
CA LEU A 27 -13.79 13.52 -6.11
C LEU A 27 -12.59 13.58 -5.14
N ASP A 28 -11.76 14.62 -5.21
CA ASP A 28 -10.60 14.76 -4.32
C ASP A 28 -10.94 15.43 -2.97
N SER A 29 -12.13 16.02 -2.84
CA SER A 29 -12.61 16.55 -1.56
C SER A 29 -13.03 15.41 -0.64
N LYS A 30 -12.67 15.48 0.65
CA LYS A 30 -13.10 14.49 1.64
C LYS A 30 -14.61 14.49 1.80
N THR A 31 -15.25 15.65 1.90
CA THR A 31 -16.65 15.76 2.35
C THR A 31 -17.59 16.49 1.39
N ALA A 32 -17.09 17.19 0.36
CA ALA A 32 -17.97 17.87 -0.60
C ALA A 32 -18.72 16.87 -1.49
N ASN A 33 -19.83 17.32 -2.09
CA ASN A 33 -20.61 16.62 -3.11
C ASN A 33 -21.10 15.21 -2.70
N LYS A 34 -21.58 15.04 -1.45
CA LYS A 34 -22.08 13.74 -0.94
C LYS A 34 -23.09 13.09 -1.90
N GLY A 35 -22.99 11.78 -2.09
CA GLY A 35 -23.96 10.97 -2.83
C GLY A 35 -24.03 9.54 -2.32
N ASP A 36 -24.57 8.64 -3.15
CA ASP A 36 -24.92 7.25 -2.81
C ASP A 36 -24.77 6.28 -4.02
N LYS A 37 -24.03 6.71 -5.04
CA LYS A 37 -23.87 5.99 -6.33
C LYS A 37 -22.43 5.53 -6.59
N ASN A 38 -21.64 5.35 -5.54
CA ASN A 38 -20.25 4.90 -5.59
C ASN A 38 -19.29 5.78 -6.42
N TYR A 39 -19.60 7.07 -6.63
CA TYR A 39 -18.64 7.97 -7.26
C TYR A 39 -17.49 8.26 -6.29
N THR A 40 -16.33 7.66 -6.55
CA THR A 40 -15.15 7.81 -5.69
C THR A 40 -13.88 8.09 -6.47
N LYS A 41 -12.94 8.85 -5.86
CA LYS A 41 -11.59 9.01 -6.42
C LYS A 41 -10.87 7.66 -6.57
N TYR A 42 -11.19 6.67 -5.73
CA TYR A 42 -10.60 5.33 -5.81
C TYR A 42 -10.99 4.65 -7.12
N ASN A 43 -12.27 4.70 -7.49
CA ASN A 43 -12.75 4.17 -8.76
C ASN A 43 -12.09 4.92 -9.93
N ARG A 44 -12.08 6.25 -9.91
CA ARG A 44 -11.41 7.06 -10.94
C ARG A 44 -9.92 6.71 -11.10
N ASP A 45 -9.18 6.65 -10.00
CA ASP A 45 -7.74 6.42 -10.02
C ASP A 45 -7.40 4.98 -10.43
N MET A 46 -8.16 3.99 -9.95
CA MET A 46 -7.95 2.59 -10.33
C MET A 46 -8.22 2.34 -11.82
N LYS A 47 -9.18 3.05 -12.43
CA LYS A 47 -9.42 3.06 -13.89
C LYS A 47 -8.15 3.41 -14.66
N LYS A 48 -7.47 4.49 -14.25
CA LYS A 48 -6.22 4.95 -14.88
C LYS A 48 -5.07 3.95 -14.73
N ILE A 49 -5.01 3.23 -13.61
CA ILE A 49 -3.92 2.28 -13.33
C ILE A 49 -4.06 1.00 -14.16
N ARG A 50 -5.28 0.54 -14.42
CA ARG A 50 -5.55 -0.75 -15.05
C ARG A 50 -5.69 -0.71 -16.57
N GLY A 51 -6.00 0.45 -17.14
CA GLY A 51 -6.47 0.57 -18.53
C GLY A 51 -8.00 0.50 -18.61
N ALA A 52 -8.55 0.86 -19.76
CA ALA A 52 -10.00 0.89 -19.99
C ALA A 52 -10.63 -0.51 -19.82
N GLY A 53 -11.74 -0.57 -19.10
CA GLY A 53 -12.50 -1.77 -18.75
C GLY A 53 -13.54 -1.44 -17.67
N THR A 54 -14.58 -2.25 -17.54
CA THR A 54 -15.65 -2.02 -16.56
C THR A 54 -15.09 -2.13 -15.14
N LEU A 55 -14.91 -0.99 -14.47
CA LEU A 55 -14.90 -1.01 -13.01
C LEU A 55 -16.34 -1.18 -12.60
N ASN A 56 -16.72 -2.42 -12.36
CA ASN A 56 -17.81 -2.70 -11.45
C ASN A 56 -17.54 -1.93 -10.15
N ASP A 57 -18.58 -1.31 -9.59
CA ASP A 57 -18.57 -0.36 -8.47
C ASP A 57 -18.20 -1.00 -7.12
N TYR A 58 -17.13 -1.80 -7.08
CA TYR A 58 -16.63 -2.50 -5.92
C TYR A 58 -15.81 -1.57 -5.04
N TRP A 59 -16.47 -0.54 -4.49
CA TRP A 59 -15.80 0.55 -3.81
C TRP A 59 -14.87 0.09 -2.66
N CYS A 60 -15.31 -0.80 -1.77
CA CYS A 60 -14.46 -1.30 -0.68
C CYS A 60 -13.15 -1.94 -1.20
N ALA A 61 -13.24 -2.76 -2.26
CA ALA A 61 -12.09 -3.41 -2.87
C ALA A 61 -11.22 -2.45 -3.69
N ASN A 62 -11.84 -1.48 -4.37
CA ASN A 62 -11.12 -0.40 -5.06
C ASN A 62 -10.35 0.47 -4.07
N PHE A 63 -10.93 0.81 -2.91
CA PHE A 63 -10.24 1.56 -1.85
C PHE A 63 -9.02 0.80 -1.34
N VAL A 64 -9.18 -0.47 -0.96
CA VAL A 64 -8.07 -1.29 -0.47
C VAL A 64 -6.99 -1.40 -1.54
N SER A 65 -7.34 -1.78 -2.77
CA SER A 65 -6.38 -1.84 -3.89
C SER A 65 -5.67 -0.51 -4.09
N TRP A 66 -6.42 0.59 -4.19
CA TRP A 66 -5.87 1.93 -4.38
C TRP A 66 -4.81 2.26 -3.33
N CYS A 67 -5.01 1.90 -2.07
CA CYS A 67 -4.00 2.10 -1.02
C CYS A 67 -2.66 1.42 -1.35
N PHE A 68 -2.68 0.17 -1.84
CA PHE A 68 -1.47 -0.54 -2.28
C PHE A 68 -0.84 0.11 -3.51
N TYR A 69 -1.65 0.47 -4.50
CA TYR A 69 -1.17 1.06 -5.74
C TYR A 69 -0.59 2.47 -5.53
N LYS A 70 -1.16 3.28 -4.65
CA LYS A 70 -0.57 4.57 -4.24
C LYS A 70 0.69 4.37 -3.42
N ALA A 71 0.75 3.32 -2.60
CA ALA A 71 1.95 3.02 -1.81
C ALA A 71 3.12 2.56 -2.68
N PHE A 72 2.87 1.75 -3.72
CA PHE A 72 3.92 1.01 -4.42
C PHE A 72 4.02 1.25 -5.93
N GLY A 73 3.06 1.95 -6.53
CA GLY A 73 2.94 2.06 -7.98
C GLY A 73 2.35 0.79 -8.63
N LYS A 74 2.09 0.86 -9.94
CA LYS A 74 1.38 -0.18 -10.71
C LYS A 74 2.01 -1.57 -10.60
N ASN A 75 3.30 -1.70 -10.90
CA ASN A 75 3.95 -3.00 -11.02
C ASN A 75 4.06 -3.71 -9.68
N THR A 76 4.62 -3.03 -8.68
CA THR A 76 4.77 -3.60 -7.35
C THR A 76 3.42 -3.76 -6.65
N GLY A 77 2.50 -2.80 -6.79
CA GLY A 77 1.13 -2.90 -6.25
C GLY A 77 0.44 -4.17 -6.73
N LYS A 78 0.50 -4.45 -8.05
CA LYS A 78 -0.03 -5.68 -8.65
C LYS A 78 0.60 -6.94 -8.05
N LYS A 79 1.91 -6.96 -7.82
CA LYS A 79 2.59 -8.13 -7.23
C LYS A 79 2.21 -8.36 -5.78
N VAL A 80 2.18 -7.30 -4.97
CA VAL A 80 1.82 -7.38 -3.54
C VAL A 80 0.37 -7.84 -3.36
N MET A 81 -0.53 -7.33 -4.22
CA MET A 81 -1.95 -7.67 -4.28
C MET A 81 -2.28 -8.98 -5.04
N LEU A 82 -1.26 -9.66 -5.58
CA LEU A 82 -1.41 -10.87 -6.38
C LEU A 82 -2.35 -10.71 -7.59
N GLY A 83 -2.37 -9.51 -8.20
CA GLY A 83 -3.26 -9.13 -9.28
C GLY A 83 -3.82 -7.72 -9.10
N TYR A 84 -4.70 -7.31 -10.02
CA TYR A 84 -5.41 -6.03 -9.91
C TYR A 84 -6.57 -6.04 -8.89
N SER A 85 -6.87 -7.21 -8.32
CA SER A 85 -7.59 -7.50 -7.07
C SER A 85 -8.57 -6.43 -6.56
N ASN A 86 -9.47 -5.95 -7.42
CA ASN A 86 -10.41 -4.87 -7.15
C ASN A 86 -11.85 -5.36 -6.92
N TYR A 87 -12.00 -6.65 -6.67
CA TYR A 87 -13.25 -7.32 -6.35
C TYR A 87 -12.96 -8.31 -5.22
N VAL A 88 -13.83 -8.36 -4.20
CA VAL A 88 -13.56 -9.10 -2.96
C VAL A 88 -13.36 -10.61 -3.22
N PRO A 89 -14.18 -11.30 -4.02
CA PRO A 89 -13.91 -12.70 -4.42
C PRO A 89 -12.57 -12.89 -5.14
N THR A 90 -12.16 -11.95 -5.99
CA THR A 90 -10.86 -12.02 -6.67
C THR A 90 -9.70 -11.86 -5.68
N ILE A 91 -9.80 -10.92 -4.72
CA ILE A 91 -8.82 -10.79 -3.62
C ILE A 91 -8.71 -12.12 -2.88
N TYR A 92 -9.85 -12.65 -2.40
CA TYR A 92 -9.90 -13.91 -1.68
C TYR A 92 -9.27 -15.06 -2.49
N SER A 93 -9.70 -15.25 -3.74
CA SER A 93 -9.19 -16.30 -4.62
C SER A 93 -7.67 -16.20 -4.83
N ASN A 94 -7.15 -15.01 -5.12
CA ASN A 94 -5.71 -14.82 -5.37
C ASN A 94 -4.86 -15.16 -4.15
N PHE A 95 -5.27 -14.72 -2.96
CA PHE A 95 -4.56 -15.01 -1.72
C PHE A 95 -4.74 -16.46 -1.27
N SER A 96 -5.90 -17.07 -1.53
CA SER A 96 -6.16 -18.49 -1.26
C SER A 96 -5.23 -19.38 -2.10
N LYS A 97 -5.21 -19.16 -3.43
CA LYS A 97 -4.32 -19.87 -4.36
C LYS A 97 -2.84 -19.72 -4.00
N ALA A 98 -2.45 -18.54 -3.52
CA ALA A 98 -1.09 -18.28 -3.06
C ALA A 98 -0.80 -18.80 -1.63
N LYS A 99 -1.72 -19.54 -0.99
CA LYS A 99 -1.62 -20.08 0.37
C LYS A 99 -1.26 -19.00 1.41
N ARG A 100 -1.86 -17.81 1.27
CA ARG A 100 -1.61 -16.61 2.09
C ARG A 100 -2.86 -16.09 2.78
N ILE A 101 -3.76 -17.01 3.14
CA ILE A 101 -4.93 -16.77 3.99
C ILE A 101 -4.63 -17.27 5.40
N SER A 102 -5.20 -16.61 6.41
CA SER A 102 -5.07 -16.98 7.81
C SER A 102 -6.35 -16.68 8.58
N LYS A 103 -6.54 -17.38 9.72
CA LYS A 103 -7.59 -17.07 10.72
C LYS A 103 -7.11 -16.15 11.83
N SER A 104 -5.80 -15.94 11.96
CA SER A 104 -5.21 -15.03 12.94
C SER A 104 -4.83 -13.69 12.29
N PRO A 105 -5.35 -12.54 12.78
CA PRO A 105 -5.04 -11.24 12.21
C PRO A 105 -3.62 -10.80 12.49
N LYS A 106 -3.01 -10.10 11.53
CA LYS A 106 -1.81 -9.30 11.73
C LYS A 106 -2.01 -7.90 11.18
N LYS A 107 -1.33 -6.92 11.77
CA LYS A 107 -1.25 -5.56 11.22
C LYS A 107 -0.73 -5.60 9.78
N GLY A 108 -1.45 -4.95 8.88
CA GLY A 108 -1.22 -4.98 7.44
C GLY A 108 -1.92 -6.13 6.71
N ASP A 109 -2.66 -7.01 7.38
CA ASP A 109 -3.51 -7.95 6.66
C ASP A 109 -4.67 -7.22 5.98
N ILE A 110 -5.14 -7.79 4.88
CA ILE A 110 -6.41 -7.45 4.25
C ILE A 110 -7.46 -8.37 4.89
N ILE A 111 -8.46 -7.81 5.56
CA ILE A 111 -9.54 -8.58 6.19
C ILE A 111 -10.69 -8.77 5.19
N ILE A 112 -11.24 -9.98 5.09
CA ILE A 112 -12.37 -10.33 4.23
C ILE A 112 -13.57 -10.68 5.11
N PHE A 113 -14.75 -10.17 4.76
CA PHE A 113 -15.98 -10.38 5.49
C PHE A 113 -17.05 -11.10 4.66
N GLY A 114 -17.98 -11.75 5.35
CA GLY A 114 -19.14 -12.43 4.80
C GLY A 114 -18.79 -13.45 3.73
N THR A 115 -19.68 -13.60 2.75
CA THR A 115 -19.50 -14.49 1.59
C THR A 115 -18.62 -13.85 0.51
N ASN A 116 -17.47 -13.28 0.93
CA ASN A 116 -16.63 -12.39 0.11
C ASN A 116 -17.37 -11.12 -0.34
N SER A 117 -18.14 -10.49 0.55
CA SER A 117 -18.94 -9.30 0.22
C SER A 117 -18.25 -7.98 0.58
N HIS A 118 -17.36 -7.98 1.57
CA HIS A 118 -16.70 -6.76 2.04
C HIS A 118 -15.23 -6.98 2.42
N VAL A 119 -14.45 -5.90 2.42
CA VAL A 119 -12.99 -5.94 2.65
C VAL A 119 -12.48 -4.69 3.36
N GLY A 120 -11.44 -4.86 4.17
CA GLY A 120 -10.77 -3.77 4.88
C GLY A 120 -9.26 -3.99 5.03
N LEU A 121 -8.60 -3.01 5.66
CA LEU A 121 -7.18 -3.09 6.04
C LEU A 121 -7.01 -3.10 7.55
N VAL A 122 -6.33 -4.12 8.08
CA VAL A 122 -6.03 -4.23 9.51
C VAL A 122 -4.89 -3.25 9.86
N TYR A 123 -5.19 -2.18 10.60
CA TYR A 123 -4.17 -1.23 11.04
C TYR A 123 -3.63 -1.52 12.45
N ASP A 124 -4.36 -2.28 13.25
CA ASP A 124 -3.92 -2.69 14.60
C ASP A 124 -4.61 -4.00 15.06
N VAL A 125 -3.97 -4.69 16.00
CA VAL A 125 -4.50 -5.89 16.66
C VAL A 125 -4.12 -5.81 18.12
N LYS A 126 -5.11 -5.72 19.03
CA LYS A 126 -4.87 -5.57 20.48
C LYS A 126 -5.87 -6.41 21.26
N GLY A 127 -5.39 -7.17 22.24
CA GLY A 127 -6.21 -8.10 23.02
C GLY A 127 -7.04 -9.00 22.11
N ASN A 128 -8.36 -9.05 22.33
CA ASN A 128 -9.29 -9.83 21.52
C ASN A 128 -9.90 -9.06 20.33
N TYR A 129 -9.34 -7.91 19.98
CA TYR A 129 -9.89 -7.05 18.93
C TYR A 129 -8.96 -6.86 17.75
N VAL A 130 -9.58 -6.72 16.57
CA VAL A 130 -8.96 -6.28 15.33
C VAL A 130 -9.49 -4.89 14.96
N TYR A 131 -8.58 -4.01 14.55
CA TYR A 131 -8.90 -2.63 14.20
C TYR A 131 -8.60 -2.42 12.72
N THR A 132 -9.58 -1.89 12.00
CA THR A 132 -9.55 -1.84 10.54
C THR A 132 -9.87 -0.45 10.02
N VAL A 133 -9.37 -0.14 8.83
CA VAL A 133 -9.81 1.00 8.02
C VAL A 133 -10.43 0.46 6.74
N GLU A 134 -11.65 0.89 6.47
CA GLU A 134 -12.55 0.32 5.47
C GLU A 134 -13.21 1.44 4.68
N GLY A 135 -13.35 1.26 3.37
CA GLY A 135 -14.21 2.10 2.52
C GLY A 135 -15.52 1.39 2.24
N ASN A 136 -16.56 2.11 1.82
CA ASN A 136 -17.92 1.59 1.70
C ASN A 136 -18.46 1.06 3.03
N THR A 137 -18.28 1.84 4.09
CA THR A 137 -18.87 1.52 5.38
C THR A 137 -19.33 2.76 6.12
N SER A 138 -20.21 2.56 7.10
CA SER A 138 -20.82 3.62 7.86
C SER A 138 -19.99 4.02 9.09
N SER A 139 -20.12 5.28 9.50
CA SER A 139 -19.80 5.75 10.84
C SER A 139 -20.88 6.73 11.28
N ARG A 140 -21.30 6.67 12.55
CA ARG A 140 -22.24 7.63 13.13
C ARG A 140 -21.73 9.07 13.03
N ASP A 141 -20.41 9.24 13.00
CA ASP A 141 -19.77 10.55 13.02
C ASP A 141 -19.79 11.29 11.67
N PHE A 142 -19.92 10.58 10.54
CA PHE A 142 -19.74 11.18 9.21
C PHE A 142 -20.67 10.65 8.11
N ASP A 143 -21.08 9.37 8.18
CA ASP A 143 -22.04 8.82 7.22
C ASP A 143 -22.73 7.56 7.75
N SER A 144 -24.00 7.66 8.11
CA SER A 144 -24.83 6.53 8.52
C SER A 144 -25.12 5.56 7.37
N ASN A 145 -25.06 6.01 6.11
CA ASN A 145 -25.60 5.27 4.97
C ASN A 145 -24.62 4.27 4.34
N GLY A 146 -23.42 4.10 4.91
CA GLY A 146 -22.40 3.22 4.33
C GLY A 146 -21.46 3.93 3.34
N GLY A 147 -21.71 5.22 3.10
CA GLY A 147 -21.04 6.08 2.14
C GLY A 147 -19.73 6.71 2.60
N ALA A 148 -18.93 6.06 3.48
CA ALA A 148 -17.62 6.60 3.90
C ALA A 148 -16.43 5.62 4.00
N VAL A 149 -15.24 6.22 4.18
CA VAL A 149 -14.04 5.56 4.71
C VAL A 149 -13.98 5.77 6.22
N CYS A 150 -14.04 4.67 6.98
CA CYS A 150 -14.15 4.71 8.43
C CYS A 150 -13.14 3.77 9.11
N LYS A 151 -12.85 4.06 10.39
CA LYS A 151 -12.22 3.09 11.28
C LYS A 151 -13.28 2.17 11.88
N LYS A 152 -13.00 0.89 11.98
CA LYS A 152 -13.88 -0.10 12.64
C LYS A 152 -13.09 -0.92 13.66
N LYS A 153 -13.85 -1.58 14.55
CA LYS A 153 -13.35 -2.47 15.60
C LYS A 153 -14.23 -3.71 15.62
N TYR A 154 -13.62 -4.88 15.56
CA TYR A 154 -14.33 -6.15 15.64
C TYR A 154 -13.66 -7.06 16.67
N HIS A 155 -14.46 -7.86 17.36
CA HIS A 155 -13.92 -8.98 18.13
C HIS A 155 -13.33 -10.01 17.16
N LYS A 156 -12.20 -10.64 17.52
CA LYS A 156 -11.49 -11.60 16.64
C LYS A 156 -12.33 -12.83 16.26
N THR A 157 -13.31 -13.18 17.09
CA THR A 157 -14.25 -14.30 16.86
C THR A 157 -15.55 -13.88 16.17
N ASN A 158 -15.67 -12.62 15.71
CA ASN A 158 -16.85 -12.17 15.00
C ASN A 158 -17.09 -13.08 13.77
N SER A 159 -18.26 -13.72 13.71
CA SER A 159 -18.63 -14.72 12.71
C SER A 159 -18.69 -14.18 11.29
N TRP A 160 -18.85 -12.86 11.12
CA TRP A 160 -18.81 -12.20 9.83
C TRP A 160 -17.40 -12.09 9.26
N ILE A 161 -16.35 -12.22 10.09
CA ILE A 161 -14.96 -12.24 9.62
C ILE A 161 -14.69 -13.60 8.98
N LYS A 162 -14.51 -13.61 7.65
CA LYS A 162 -14.18 -14.82 6.91
C LYS A 162 -12.73 -15.21 7.11
N CYS A 163 -11.81 -14.29 6.83
CA CYS A 163 -10.37 -14.55 6.91
C CYS A 163 -9.51 -13.29 6.78
N TYR A 164 -8.19 -13.48 6.93
CA TYR A 164 -7.16 -12.47 6.74
C TYR A 164 -6.22 -12.87 5.61
N CYS A 165 -6.21 -12.10 4.53
CA CYS A 165 -5.28 -12.21 3.41
C CYS A 165 -3.98 -11.49 3.76
N ARG A 166 -2.81 -12.11 3.55
CA ARG A 166 -1.51 -11.61 4.02
C ARG A 166 -0.59 -11.13 2.91
N PRO A 167 -0.53 -9.82 2.61
CA PRO A 167 0.41 -9.25 1.65
C PRO A 167 1.87 -9.48 2.04
N LYS A 168 2.72 -9.85 1.08
CA LYS A 168 4.18 -9.86 1.21
C LYS A 168 4.64 -8.45 0.87
N TYR A 169 4.77 -7.64 1.91
CA TYR A 169 5.17 -6.23 1.80
C TYR A 169 6.66 -6.04 1.45
N THR A 170 7.42 -7.12 1.41
CA THR A 170 8.74 -7.16 0.79
C THR A 170 8.57 -7.09 -0.72
N VAL A 171 8.65 -5.87 -1.26
CA VAL A 171 8.93 -5.71 -2.68
C VAL A 171 10.29 -6.37 -2.94
N PRO A 172 10.45 -7.25 -3.94
CA PRO A 172 11.76 -7.71 -4.32
C PRO A 172 12.60 -6.49 -4.59
N VAL A 173 13.75 -6.41 -3.92
CA VAL A 173 14.64 -5.27 -4.00
C VAL A 173 15.13 -5.05 -5.46
N SER A 174 14.99 -6.06 -6.31
CA SER A 174 15.20 -6.04 -7.75
C SER A 174 14.25 -5.12 -8.55
N GLU A 175 13.18 -4.59 -7.95
CA GLU A 175 12.25 -3.66 -8.62
C GLU A 175 12.45 -2.19 -8.25
N TYR A 176 13.41 -1.87 -7.38
CA TYR A 176 13.68 -0.47 -7.09
C TYR A 176 14.24 0.19 -8.35
N PRO A 177 13.83 1.44 -8.65
CA PRO A 177 14.28 2.12 -9.85
C PRO A 177 15.79 2.24 -9.82
N LEU A 178 16.38 2.20 -11.02
CA LEU A 178 17.75 2.61 -11.22
C LEU A 178 17.85 4.09 -10.82
N ILE A 179 18.64 4.38 -9.78
CA ILE A 179 18.95 5.76 -9.39
C ILE A 179 20.45 6.00 -9.55
N ARG A 180 20.79 7.20 -10.01
CA ARG A 180 22.16 7.65 -10.31
C ARG A 180 22.30 9.12 -9.94
N LYS A 181 23.50 9.68 -10.10
CA LYS A 181 23.74 11.12 -9.88
C LYS A 181 22.68 11.95 -10.64
N GLY A 182 22.08 12.92 -9.96
CA GLY A 182 20.97 13.73 -10.48
C GLY A 182 19.57 13.21 -10.17
N SER A 183 19.40 11.92 -9.85
CA SER A 183 18.10 11.40 -9.39
C SER A 183 17.64 12.10 -8.11
N LYS A 184 16.32 12.25 -7.94
CA LYS A 184 15.69 12.87 -6.76
C LYS A 184 14.53 12.03 -6.22
N GLY A 185 14.18 12.26 -4.96
CA GLY A 185 12.95 11.75 -4.35
C GLY A 185 13.14 10.57 -3.39
N SER A 186 12.04 9.87 -3.12
CA SER A 186 11.95 8.93 -2.00
C SER A 186 12.90 7.72 -2.10
N TYR A 187 13.22 7.26 -3.32
CA TYR A 187 14.20 6.18 -3.50
C TYR A 187 15.62 6.64 -3.19
N VAL A 188 15.98 7.88 -3.50
CA VAL A 188 17.28 8.42 -3.09
C VAL A 188 17.40 8.49 -1.56
N LYS A 189 16.35 8.95 -0.87
CA LYS A 189 16.31 8.95 0.61
C LYS A 189 16.52 7.55 1.18
N LYS A 190 15.89 6.53 0.57
CA LYS A 190 16.07 5.13 0.95
C LYS A 190 17.52 4.66 0.78
N ALA A 191 18.17 4.99 -0.35
CA ALA A 191 19.56 4.65 -0.57
C ALA A 191 20.48 5.34 0.45
N GLN A 192 20.35 6.67 0.63
CA GLN A 192 21.14 7.42 1.61
C GLN A 192 21.01 6.84 3.02
N THR A 193 19.78 6.51 3.44
CA THR A 193 19.51 5.87 4.74
C THR A 193 20.25 4.54 4.88
N GLN A 194 20.15 3.64 3.89
CA GLN A 194 20.80 2.32 3.97
C GLN A 194 22.32 2.42 3.85
N LEU A 195 22.84 3.33 3.02
CA LEU A 195 24.26 3.63 2.91
C LEU A 195 24.83 4.07 4.26
N ASN A 196 24.13 4.96 4.97
CA ASN A 196 24.53 5.34 6.34
C ASN A 196 24.49 4.16 7.29
N LYS A 197 23.41 3.38 7.27
CA LYS A 197 23.22 2.25 8.20
C LYS A 197 24.24 1.12 7.99
N LYS A 198 24.57 0.79 6.73
CA LYS A 198 25.40 -0.37 6.37
C LYS A 198 26.88 -0.01 6.17
N GLY A 199 27.16 1.23 5.80
CA GLY A 199 28.50 1.67 5.43
C GLY A 199 29.04 2.84 6.26
N GLY A 200 28.24 3.45 7.14
CA GLY A 200 28.69 4.54 8.02
C GLY A 200 29.01 5.85 7.31
N TYR A 201 28.47 6.07 6.11
CA TYR A 201 28.89 7.19 5.22
C TYR A 201 28.39 8.59 5.63
N LYS A 202 27.67 8.74 6.76
CA LYS A 202 27.20 10.03 7.33
C LYS A 202 26.55 11.00 6.32
N LEU A 203 25.83 10.48 5.33
CA LEU A 203 25.11 11.26 4.32
C LEU A 203 23.92 12.01 4.91
N LYS A 204 23.65 13.22 4.42
CA LYS A 204 22.34 13.87 4.60
C LYS A 204 21.26 13.08 3.84
N VAL A 205 20.12 12.81 4.47
CA VAL A 205 18.98 12.09 3.85
C VAL A 205 17.99 13.09 3.23
N ASP A 206 18.47 13.88 2.29
CA ASP A 206 17.70 14.94 1.62
C ASP A 206 16.91 14.44 0.40
N GLY A 207 17.25 13.26 -0.13
CA GLY A 207 16.64 12.72 -1.33
C GLY A 207 17.22 13.28 -2.62
N ILE A 208 18.40 13.88 -2.57
CA ILE A 208 19.14 14.39 -3.74
C ILE A 208 20.37 13.50 -3.96
N PHE A 209 20.45 12.89 -5.14
CA PHE A 209 21.59 12.05 -5.49
C PHE A 209 22.73 12.93 -6.01
N GLY A 210 23.35 13.67 -5.10
CA GLY A 210 24.51 14.52 -5.37
C GLY A 210 25.85 13.76 -5.32
N SER A 211 26.95 14.51 -5.39
CA SER A 211 28.31 13.98 -5.40
C SER A 211 28.63 13.15 -4.14
N ALA A 212 28.16 13.56 -2.96
CA ALA A 212 28.36 12.80 -1.72
C ALA A 212 27.70 11.41 -1.77
N THR A 213 26.45 11.33 -2.25
CA THR A 213 25.72 10.07 -2.43
C THR A 213 26.43 9.18 -3.46
N LEU A 214 26.93 9.74 -4.57
CA LEU A 214 27.70 9.00 -5.57
C LEU A 214 28.97 8.38 -4.98
N SER A 215 29.76 9.16 -4.23
CA SER A 215 30.96 8.67 -3.57
C SER A 215 30.65 7.54 -2.58
N ALA A 216 29.57 7.66 -1.81
CA ALA A 216 29.14 6.60 -0.90
C ALA A 216 28.65 5.34 -1.61
N VAL A 217 27.92 5.47 -2.72
CA VAL A 217 27.49 4.32 -3.54
C VAL A 217 28.68 3.57 -4.11
N LYS A 218 29.65 4.28 -4.70
CA LYS A 218 30.87 3.64 -5.23
C LYS A 218 31.66 2.92 -4.13
N LYS A 219 31.83 3.55 -2.96
CA LYS A 219 32.47 2.91 -1.78
C LYS A 219 31.70 1.66 -1.33
N PHE A 220 30.38 1.73 -1.28
CA PHE A 220 29.53 0.60 -0.91
C PHE A 220 29.61 -0.55 -1.91
N GLN A 221 29.59 -0.25 -3.21
CA GLN A 221 29.73 -1.24 -4.28
C GLN A 221 31.08 -1.95 -4.19
N LYS A 222 32.17 -1.20 -4.03
CA LYS A 222 33.52 -1.75 -3.85
C LYS A 222 33.58 -2.68 -2.63
N LYS A 223 33.08 -2.23 -1.47
CA LYS A 223 33.04 -3.03 -0.23
C LYS A 223 32.23 -4.33 -0.39
N ASN A 224 31.20 -4.33 -1.23
CA ASN A 224 30.31 -5.47 -1.43
C ASN A 224 30.64 -6.32 -2.67
N LYS A 225 31.81 -6.10 -3.29
CA LYS A 225 32.26 -6.81 -4.51
C LYS A 225 31.22 -6.72 -5.65
N LEU A 226 30.66 -5.52 -5.84
CA LEU A 226 29.77 -5.19 -6.96
C LEU A 226 30.53 -4.38 -8.01
N VAL A 227 29.96 -4.27 -9.22
CA VAL A 227 30.43 -3.31 -10.23
C VAL A 227 30.36 -1.90 -9.65
N VAL A 228 31.45 -1.14 -9.75
CA VAL A 228 31.61 0.20 -9.14
C VAL A 228 31.23 1.30 -10.14
N ASP A 229 30.02 1.22 -10.67
CA ASP A 229 29.48 2.17 -11.65
C ASP A 229 28.87 3.43 -11.01
N GLY A 230 28.69 3.44 -9.67
CA GLY A 230 28.02 4.52 -8.96
C GLY A 230 26.50 4.56 -9.16
N ILE A 231 25.93 3.52 -9.75
CA ILE A 231 24.51 3.36 -10.03
C ILE A 231 23.89 2.40 -9.00
N VAL A 232 22.79 2.83 -8.38
CA VAL A 232 22.03 1.93 -7.50
C VAL A 232 20.99 1.21 -8.37
N GLY A 233 21.42 0.12 -8.98
CA GLY A 233 20.57 -0.84 -9.69
C GLY A 233 20.17 -2.03 -8.80
N ALA A 234 19.48 -3.02 -9.38
CA ALA A 234 18.93 -4.18 -8.64
C ALA A 234 19.91 -4.89 -7.70
N LYS A 235 21.17 -5.12 -8.14
CA LYS A 235 22.21 -5.77 -7.33
C LYS A 235 22.64 -4.90 -6.14
N THR A 236 22.89 -3.60 -6.37
CA THR A 236 23.24 -2.64 -5.31
C THR A 236 22.10 -2.50 -4.32
N TRP A 237 20.87 -2.39 -4.81
CA TRP A 237 19.68 -2.37 -3.97
C TRP A 237 19.62 -3.62 -3.09
N SER A 238 19.78 -4.81 -3.68
CA SER A 238 19.70 -6.08 -2.95
C SER A 238 20.68 -6.11 -1.76
N LYS A 239 21.92 -5.65 -1.98
CA LYS A 239 22.92 -5.55 -0.90
C LYS A 239 22.59 -4.51 0.17
N LEU A 240 21.93 -3.40 -0.18
CA LEU A 240 21.51 -2.40 0.80
C LEU A 240 20.44 -2.94 1.78
N TYR A 241 19.70 -3.97 1.39
CA TYR A 241 18.58 -4.52 2.18
C TYR A 241 18.78 -5.96 2.66
N LYS A 242 19.91 -6.59 2.31
CA LYS A 242 20.37 -7.84 2.93
C LYS A 242 20.93 -7.53 4.32
#